data_AF-Q2U3B2-F1
#
_entry.id   AF-Q2U3B2-F1
#
_cell.length_a   1.000
_cell.length_b   1.000
_cell.length_c   1.000
_cell.angle_alpha   90.00
_cell.angle_beta   90.00
_cell.angle_gamma   90.00
#
_symmetry.space_group_name_H-M   'P 1'
#
loop_
_entity.id
_entity.type
_entity.pdbx_description
1 polymer ?
#
loop_
_entity_poly.entity_id
_entity_poly.type
_entity_poly.pdbx_seq_one_letter_code
_entity_poly.pdbx_strand_id
1 'polypeptide(L)'
;MRFFQTLVALPLIAGAVASPLDARATLENCTPEGKQTIDNALSQAAKMAQAGANLIRSNSDYSANLFQSFFKTNDAQSRNRVAGVLDKIATEATNGNQGVVTYYCTPEGIDCVDTHAFTMTAYGETDGTYGRIRTCPAYFTKFPAWSDSCSVLDQATSSLHEMAHTKGIFGPETYGYDAVHGLSSSAALENAESYAFFSKCKVFQGFHE
;
A
#
# COMPACT_ATOMS: atom_id res chain seq x y z
N MET A 1 -16.25 22.11 -69.30
CA MET A 1 -15.58 22.85 -68.22
C MET A 1 -15.85 22.10 -66.91
N ARG A 2 -14.81 21.87 -66.12
CA ARG A 2 -14.73 20.85 -65.05
C ARG A 2 -15.53 21.24 -63.80
N PHE A 3 -16.36 20.33 -63.29
CA PHE A 3 -16.94 20.41 -61.95
C PHE A 3 -15.86 20.03 -60.92
N PHE A 4 -15.57 20.93 -59.98
CA PHE A 4 -14.72 20.64 -58.82
C PHE A 4 -15.61 20.15 -57.67
N GLN A 5 -15.46 18.87 -57.29
CA GLN A 5 -15.95 18.35 -56.01
C GLN A 5 -14.97 18.78 -54.91
N THR A 6 -15.45 19.55 -53.94
CA THR A 6 -14.73 19.83 -52.69
C THR A 6 -15.02 18.73 -51.68
N LEU A 7 -14.03 17.86 -51.42
CA LEU A 7 -14.02 16.99 -50.24
C LEU A 7 -13.75 17.84 -48.99
N VAL A 8 -14.70 17.88 -48.07
CA VAL A 8 -14.47 18.38 -46.71
C VAL A 8 -13.99 17.20 -45.87
N ALA A 9 -12.71 17.22 -45.49
CA ALA A 9 -12.15 16.25 -44.55
C ALA A 9 -12.65 16.58 -43.13
N LEU A 10 -13.42 15.68 -42.52
CA LEU A 10 -13.72 15.77 -41.09
C LEU A 10 -12.47 15.41 -40.28
N PRO A 11 -12.11 16.17 -39.23
CA PRO A 11 -11.03 15.79 -38.34
C PRO A 11 -11.46 14.56 -37.54
N LEU A 12 -10.67 13.49 -37.65
CA LEU A 12 -10.73 12.35 -36.74
C LEU A 12 -10.37 12.85 -35.34
N ILE A 13 -11.38 12.98 -34.48
CA ILE A 13 -11.16 13.13 -33.05
C ILE A 13 -10.63 11.78 -32.57
N ALA A 14 -9.31 11.70 -32.40
CA ALA A 14 -8.68 10.59 -31.70
C ALA A 14 -9.17 10.64 -30.25
N GLY A 15 -10.19 9.82 -29.94
CA GLY A 15 -10.56 9.56 -28.56
C GLY A 15 -9.33 9.00 -27.84
N ALA A 16 -8.95 9.63 -26.74
CA ALA A 16 -7.94 9.08 -25.85
C ALA A 16 -8.46 7.71 -25.39
N VAL A 17 -7.88 6.65 -25.95
CA VAL A 17 -7.99 5.31 -25.37
C VAL A 17 -7.27 5.41 -24.04
N ALA A 18 -8.03 5.50 -22.95
CA ALA A 18 -7.49 5.28 -21.63
C ALA A 18 -6.79 3.92 -21.68
N SER A 19 -5.48 3.91 -21.45
CA SER A 19 -4.75 2.68 -21.19
C SER A 19 -5.54 1.88 -20.14
N PRO A 20 -5.59 0.54 -20.23
CA PRO A 20 -6.15 -0.23 -19.13
C PRO A 20 -5.41 0.23 -17.88
N LEU A 21 -6.16 0.82 -16.93
CA LEU A 21 -5.63 1.15 -15.62
C LEU A 21 -4.88 -0.10 -15.16
N ASP A 22 -3.59 0.04 -14.84
CA ASP A 22 -2.76 -1.07 -14.35
C ASP A 22 -3.59 -1.91 -13.40
N ALA A 23 -3.71 -3.21 -13.71
CA ALA A 23 -4.70 -4.04 -13.04
C ALA A 23 -4.42 -4.02 -11.53
N ARG A 24 -5.40 -3.70 -10.68
CA ARG A 24 -5.22 -3.59 -9.21
C ARG A 24 -5.56 -4.91 -8.52
N ALA A 25 -5.02 -5.17 -7.32
CA ALA A 25 -5.22 -6.45 -6.62
C ALA A 25 -6.67 -6.99 -6.72
N THR A 26 -6.82 -8.33 -6.75
CA THR A 26 -8.13 -8.96 -6.96
C THR A 26 -9.09 -8.57 -5.84
N LEU A 27 -10.24 -7.96 -6.18
CA LEU A 27 -11.23 -7.50 -5.20
C LEU A 27 -12.52 -8.34 -5.27
N GLU A 28 -12.97 -8.82 -4.12
CA GLU A 28 -14.19 -9.62 -3.96
C GLU A 28 -15.17 -9.00 -2.93
N ASN A 29 -16.46 -9.29 -3.11
CA ASN A 29 -17.56 -8.86 -2.22
C ASN A 29 -17.67 -7.33 -2.01
N CYS A 30 -17.39 -6.56 -3.06
CA CYS A 30 -17.38 -5.10 -3.02
C CYS A 30 -18.64 -4.46 -3.61
N THR A 31 -19.14 -3.41 -2.96
CA THR A 31 -19.96 -2.40 -3.65
C THR A 31 -19.07 -1.59 -4.61
N PRO A 32 -19.61 -0.90 -5.62
CA PRO A 32 -18.82 -0.03 -6.49
C PRO A 32 -17.98 1.02 -5.72
N GLU A 33 -18.55 1.62 -4.68
CA GLU A 33 -17.89 2.63 -3.84
C GLU A 33 -16.79 2.00 -2.96
N GLY A 34 -17.07 0.83 -2.38
CA GLY A 34 -16.09 0.08 -1.60
C GLY A 34 -14.90 -0.36 -2.46
N LYS A 35 -15.19 -0.82 -3.68
CA LYS A 35 -14.18 -1.17 -4.68
C LYS A 35 -13.29 0.02 -4.99
N GLN A 36 -13.88 1.17 -5.31
CA GLN A 36 -13.13 2.39 -5.63
C GLN A 36 -12.27 2.87 -4.46
N THR A 37 -12.78 2.76 -3.23
CA THR A 37 -12.06 3.14 -2.01
C THR A 37 -10.81 2.27 -1.82
N ILE A 38 -10.95 0.95 -1.87
CA ILE A 38 -9.80 0.04 -1.73
C ILE A 38 -8.83 0.22 -2.90
N ASP A 39 -9.32 0.30 -4.13
CA ASP A 39 -8.49 0.53 -5.30
C ASP A 39 -7.59 1.78 -5.17
N ASN A 40 -8.15 2.88 -4.66
CA ASN A 40 -7.40 4.11 -4.41
C ASN A 40 -6.33 3.90 -3.33
N ALA A 41 -6.69 3.22 -2.23
CA ALA A 41 -5.77 2.93 -1.15
C ALA A 41 -4.64 1.98 -1.58
N LEU A 42 -4.92 0.95 -2.38
CA LEU A 42 -3.92 0.04 -2.95
C LEU A 42 -2.97 0.79 -3.89
N SER A 43 -3.50 1.64 -4.77
CA SER A 43 -2.65 2.46 -5.65
C SER A 43 -1.70 3.34 -4.85
N GLN A 44 -2.18 3.90 -3.74
CA GLN A 44 -1.36 4.74 -2.89
C GLN A 44 -0.36 3.95 -2.04
N ALA A 45 -0.77 2.79 -1.50
CA ALA A 45 0.10 1.85 -0.80
C ALA A 45 1.25 1.38 -1.71
N ALA A 46 0.97 1.14 -3.00
CA ALA A 46 1.99 0.79 -3.98
C ALA A 46 3.04 1.89 -4.14
N LYS A 47 2.60 3.16 -4.26
CA LYS A 47 3.49 4.32 -4.34
C LYS A 47 4.33 4.49 -3.08
N MET A 48 3.73 4.31 -1.90
CA MET A 48 4.44 4.36 -0.61
C MET A 48 5.52 3.29 -0.55
N ALA A 49 5.16 2.03 -0.84
CA ALA A 49 6.08 0.91 -0.77
C ALA A 49 7.23 1.08 -1.76
N GLN A 50 6.94 1.47 -3.01
CA GLN A 50 7.97 1.77 -4.01
C GLN A 50 8.88 2.93 -3.57
N ALA A 51 8.32 4.00 -3.00
CA ALA A 51 9.09 5.13 -2.49
C ALA A 51 10.01 4.71 -1.32
N GLY A 52 9.52 3.88 -0.40
CA GLY A 52 10.29 3.31 0.69
C GLY A 52 11.44 2.44 0.19
N ALA A 53 11.18 1.53 -0.75
CA ALA A 53 12.21 0.67 -1.34
C ALA A 53 13.29 1.50 -2.08
N ASN A 54 12.86 2.51 -2.85
CA ASN A 54 13.78 3.42 -3.54
C ASN A 54 14.61 4.27 -2.56
N LEU A 55 14.01 4.72 -1.46
CA LEU A 55 14.75 5.41 -0.40
C LEU A 55 15.83 4.50 0.19
N ILE A 56 15.50 3.25 0.51
CA ILE A 56 16.50 2.31 1.07
C ILE A 56 17.70 2.18 0.11
N ARG A 57 17.44 2.08 -1.20
CA ARG A 57 18.46 1.95 -2.24
C ARG A 57 19.26 3.23 -2.49
N SER A 58 18.75 4.40 -2.14
CA SER A 58 19.49 5.65 -2.33
C SER A 58 20.73 5.74 -1.45
N ASN A 59 20.74 5.00 -0.33
CA ASN A 59 21.82 5.00 0.67
C ASN A 59 22.21 6.41 1.16
N SER A 60 21.27 7.37 1.12
CA SER A 60 21.49 8.70 1.68
C SER A 60 21.49 8.69 3.21
N ASP A 61 22.06 9.73 3.84
CA ASP A 61 22.00 9.89 5.30
C ASP A 61 20.57 9.95 5.81
N TYR A 62 19.68 10.62 5.07
CA TYR A 62 18.25 10.61 5.34
C TYR A 62 17.66 9.19 5.35
N SER A 63 18.02 8.37 4.35
CA SER A 63 17.62 6.97 4.27
C SER A 63 18.15 6.15 5.46
N ALA A 64 19.40 6.36 5.88
CA ALA A 64 19.98 5.70 7.04
C ALA A 64 19.26 6.10 8.34
N ASN A 65 18.98 7.39 8.53
CA ASN A 65 18.31 7.89 9.73
C ASN A 65 16.86 7.42 9.84
N LEU A 66 16.08 7.50 8.75
CA LEU A 66 14.69 7.05 8.75
C LEU A 66 14.61 5.53 8.91
N PHE A 67 15.48 4.77 8.24
CA PHE A 67 15.49 3.32 8.38
C PHE A 67 15.85 2.90 9.82
N GLN A 68 16.84 3.56 10.43
CA GLN A 68 17.19 3.34 11.84
C GLN A 68 16.03 3.67 12.78
N SER A 69 15.26 4.74 12.53
CA SER A 69 14.17 5.14 13.43
C SER A 69 13.05 4.10 13.50
N PHE A 70 12.78 3.39 12.40
CA PHE A 70 11.77 2.33 12.35
C PHE A 70 12.35 0.94 12.66
N PHE A 71 13.42 0.53 11.99
CA PHE A 71 13.93 -0.85 12.05
C PHE A 71 15.09 -1.07 13.03
N LYS A 72 15.58 0.01 13.66
CA LYS A 72 16.60 -0.02 14.73
C LYS A 72 17.93 -0.70 14.36
N THR A 73 18.17 -0.84 13.07
CA THR A 73 19.41 -1.32 12.47
C THR A 73 19.63 -0.55 11.17
N ASN A 74 20.82 -0.68 10.61
CA ASN A 74 21.18 -0.17 9.29
C ASN A 74 22.04 -1.15 8.49
N ASP A 75 22.14 -2.40 8.96
CA ASP A 75 22.93 -3.40 8.24
C ASP A 75 22.33 -3.69 6.85
N ALA A 76 23.20 -4.03 5.90
CA ALA A 76 22.81 -4.21 4.51
C ALA A 76 21.80 -5.35 4.32
N GLN A 77 21.87 -6.40 5.14
CA GLN A 77 20.96 -7.54 5.03
C GLN A 77 19.53 -7.13 5.40
N SER A 78 19.36 -6.42 6.52
CA SER A 78 18.07 -5.89 6.96
C SER A 78 17.50 -4.88 5.97
N ARG A 79 18.31 -3.95 5.47
CA ARG A 79 17.91 -2.98 4.44
C ARG A 79 17.42 -3.68 3.16
N ASN A 80 18.19 -4.64 2.65
CA ASN A 80 17.83 -5.41 1.46
C ASN A 80 16.55 -6.24 1.67
N ARG A 81 16.39 -6.83 2.87
CA ARG A 81 15.17 -7.56 3.24
C ARG A 81 13.94 -6.64 3.16
N VAL A 82 13.99 -5.49 3.84
CA VAL A 82 12.85 -4.57 3.88
C VAL A 82 12.52 -4.04 2.49
N ALA A 83 13.53 -3.61 1.71
CA ALA A 83 13.33 -3.15 0.34
C ALA A 83 12.70 -4.24 -0.54
N GLY A 84 13.13 -5.50 -0.40
CA GLY A 84 12.56 -6.63 -1.14
C GLY A 84 11.11 -6.95 -0.76
N VAL A 85 10.72 -6.79 0.50
CA VAL A 85 9.32 -6.92 0.93
C VAL A 85 8.48 -5.77 0.37
N LEU A 86 8.98 -4.54 0.43
CA LEU A 86 8.27 -3.37 -0.10
C LEU A 86 8.06 -3.45 -1.63
N ASP A 87 9.03 -3.93 -2.40
CA ASP A 87 8.84 -4.17 -3.84
C ASP A 87 7.74 -5.21 -4.11
N LYS A 88 7.70 -6.29 -3.32
CA LYS A 88 6.65 -7.32 -3.43
C LYS A 88 5.27 -6.74 -3.13
N ILE A 89 5.17 -5.86 -2.13
CA ILE A 89 3.93 -5.15 -1.80
C ILE A 89 3.53 -4.21 -2.95
N ALA A 90 4.46 -3.40 -3.45
CA ALA A 90 4.20 -2.47 -4.53
C ALA A 90 3.69 -3.18 -5.79
N THR A 91 4.33 -4.30 -6.13
CA THR A 91 3.94 -5.16 -7.25
C THR A 91 2.57 -5.79 -7.02
N GLU A 92 2.32 -6.39 -5.86
CA GLU A 92 1.05 -7.05 -5.54
C GLU A 92 -0.13 -6.08 -5.59
N ALA A 93 0.03 -4.88 -5.01
CA ALA A 93 -0.99 -3.85 -4.96
C ALA A 93 -1.53 -3.45 -6.35
N THR A 94 -0.68 -3.58 -7.38
CA THR A 94 -0.97 -3.22 -8.78
C THR A 94 -0.90 -4.42 -9.72
N ASN A 95 -1.12 -5.64 -9.22
CA ASN A 95 -1.01 -6.85 -10.04
C ASN A 95 -2.36 -7.46 -10.47
N GLY A 96 -3.49 -6.83 -10.17
CA GLY A 96 -4.71 -7.26 -10.83
C GLY A 96 -5.25 -8.58 -10.33
N ASN A 97 -5.85 -9.25 -11.30
CA ASN A 97 -6.14 -10.68 -11.35
C ASN A 97 -4.89 -11.56 -11.63
N GLN A 98 -3.69 -10.97 -11.72
CA GLN A 98 -2.43 -11.69 -11.91
C GLN A 98 -1.66 -11.84 -10.59
N GLY A 99 -2.12 -11.15 -9.53
CA GLY A 99 -1.62 -11.28 -8.16
C GLY A 99 -2.04 -12.60 -7.51
N VAL A 100 -1.45 -12.86 -6.35
CA VAL A 100 -1.74 -14.03 -5.50
C VAL A 100 -2.50 -13.63 -4.22
N VAL A 101 -2.82 -12.35 -4.06
CA VAL A 101 -3.60 -11.84 -2.93
C VAL A 101 -5.01 -11.46 -3.38
N THR A 102 -6.00 -12.03 -2.70
CA THR A 102 -7.41 -11.62 -2.84
C THR A 102 -7.79 -10.68 -1.70
N TYR A 103 -8.30 -9.50 -2.05
CA TYR A 103 -8.84 -8.52 -1.12
C TYR A 103 -10.37 -8.61 -1.08
N TYR A 104 -10.93 -8.76 0.10
CA TYR A 104 -12.37 -8.78 0.34
C TYR A 104 -12.79 -7.45 0.94
N CYS A 105 -13.79 -6.80 0.35
CA CYS A 105 -14.38 -5.55 0.90
C CYS A 105 -15.23 -5.78 2.15
N THR A 106 -15.36 -7.03 2.59
CA THR A 106 -16.15 -7.48 3.72
C THR A 106 -15.28 -8.26 4.71
N PRO A 107 -15.72 -8.40 5.98
CA PRO A 107 -14.97 -9.14 6.99
C PRO A 107 -14.80 -10.64 6.72
N GLU A 108 -15.68 -11.25 5.92
CA GLU A 108 -15.65 -12.70 5.64
C GLU A 108 -15.49 -13.58 6.91
N GLY A 109 -16.20 -13.21 7.98
CA GLY A 109 -16.21 -13.95 9.24
C GLY A 109 -15.10 -13.62 10.24
N ILE A 110 -14.22 -12.64 9.97
CA ILE A 110 -13.33 -12.10 11.02
C ILE A 110 -14.11 -11.21 11.99
N ASP A 111 -13.68 -11.21 13.25
CA ASP A 111 -14.19 -10.28 14.26
C ASP A 111 -13.48 -8.93 14.15
N CYS A 112 -14.25 -7.88 13.91
CA CYS A 112 -13.74 -6.52 13.73
C CYS A 112 -13.82 -5.76 15.07
N VAL A 113 -12.74 -5.82 15.85
CA VAL A 113 -12.67 -5.21 17.17
C VAL A 113 -12.28 -3.73 17.08
N ASP A 114 -13.07 -2.87 17.72
CA ASP A 114 -12.92 -1.41 17.72
C ASP A 114 -11.83 -0.94 18.72
N THR A 115 -10.55 -1.09 18.35
CA THR A 115 -9.39 -0.79 19.22
C THR A 115 -8.67 0.52 18.91
N HIS A 116 -9.09 1.28 17.88
CA HIS A 116 -8.39 2.44 17.32
C HIS A 116 -6.98 2.14 16.74
N ALA A 117 -6.67 0.86 16.50
CA ALA A 117 -5.47 0.37 15.81
C ALA A 117 -5.82 -0.23 14.44
N PHE A 118 -4.83 -0.61 13.62
CA PHE A 118 -5.09 -1.24 12.31
C PHE A 118 -5.93 -2.52 12.38
N THR A 119 -5.94 -3.22 13.52
CA THR A 119 -6.80 -4.40 13.76
C THR A 119 -8.29 -4.13 13.56
N MET A 120 -8.72 -2.87 13.62
CA MET A 120 -10.12 -2.52 13.38
C MET A 120 -10.43 -2.33 11.89
N THR A 121 -9.42 -2.27 11.03
CA THR A 121 -9.53 -1.89 9.62
C THR A 121 -9.55 -3.09 8.69
N ALA A 122 -8.71 -4.08 8.91
CA ALA A 122 -8.63 -5.26 8.07
C ALA A 122 -7.81 -6.36 8.77
N TYR A 123 -7.72 -7.51 8.10
CA TYR A 123 -6.86 -8.62 8.52
C TYR A 123 -6.29 -9.35 7.30
N GLY A 124 -4.97 -9.36 7.19
CA GLY A 124 -4.18 -10.04 6.17
C GLY A 124 -3.64 -11.39 6.66
N GLU A 125 -3.75 -12.41 5.81
CA GLU A 125 -3.20 -13.74 6.04
C GLU A 125 -2.60 -14.32 4.76
N THR A 126 -1.77 -15.36 4.90
CA THR A 126 -1.20 -16.10 3.76
C THR A 126 -0.90 -17.54 4.15
N ASP A 127 -0.99 -18.45 3.17
CA ASP A 127 -0.53 -19.85 3.30
C ASP A 127 0.94 -20.03 2.85
N GLY A 128 1.62 -18.92 2.53
CA GLY A 128 2.97 -18.88 1.98
C GLY A 128 3.02 -18.75 0.46
N THR A 129 1.92 -19.01 -0.25
CA THR A 129 1.78 -18.82 -1.70
C THR A 129 0.67 -17.81 -2.02
N TYR A 130 -0.51 -18.01 -1.45
CA TYR A 130 -1.70 -17.18 -1.65
C TYR A 130 -2.03 -16.41 -0.38
N GLY A 131 -2.42 -15.15 -0.57
CA GLY A 131 -2.83 -14.27 0.53
C GLY A 131 -4.30 -13.89 0.46
N ARG A 132 -4.86 -13.54 1.61
CA ARG A 132 -6.21 -12.97 1.72
C ARG A 132 -6.17 -11.78 2.63
N ILE A 133 -6.84 -10.70 2.24
CA ILE A 133 -7.05 -9.53 3.09
C ILE A 133 -8.54 -9.30 3.22
N ARG A 134 -9.05 -9.28 4.45
CA ARG A 134 -10.49 -9.11 4.74
C ARG A 134 -10.70 -7.78 5.42
N THR A 135 -11.62 -6.97 4.89
CA THR A 135 -11.75 -5.55 5.30
C THR A 135 -12.92 -5.36 6.25
N CYS A 136 -12.66 -4.68 7.37
CA CYS A 136 -13.65 -4.31 8.36
C CYS A 136 -14.40 -3.01 8.00
N PRO A 137 -15.67 -2.83 8.44
CA PRO A 137 -16.44 -1.62 8.12
C PRO A 137 -15.78 -0.30 8.56
N ALA A 138 -14.98 -0.32 9.64
CA ALA A 138 -14.29 0.87 10.12
C ALA A 138 -13.29 1.42 9.11
N TYR A 139 -12.69 0.58 8.24
CA TYR A 139 -11.81 1.03 7.14
C TYR A 139 -12.47 2.12 6.29
N PHE A 140 -13.74 1.92 5.95
CA PHE A 140 -14.51 2.83 5.08
C PHE A 140 -15.12 4.01 5.83
N THR A 141 -15.32 3.90 7.15
CA THR A 141 -16.17 4.84 7.92
C THR A 141 -15.43 5.65 8.97
N LYS A 142 -14.28 5.17 9.46
CA LYS A 142 -13.54 5.79 10.57
C LYS A 142 -12.16 6.32 10.18
N PHE A 143 -11.63 5.90 9.04
CA PHE A 143 -10.29 6.29 8.59
C PHE A 143 -10.36 7.21 7.38
N PRO A 144 -9.53 8.26 7.33
CA PRO A 144 -9.40 9.05 6.13
C PRO A 144 -8.81 8.18 5.01
N ALA A 145 -9.15 8.51 3.76
CA ALA A 145 -8.56 7.84 2.60
C ALA A 145 -7.04 8.02 2.56
N TRP A 146 -6.58 9.21 2.96
CA TRP A 146 -5.18 9.60 2.99
C TRP A 146 -4.96 10.70 4.03
N SER A 147 -3.79 10.74 4.64
CA SER A 147 -3.39 11.82 5.54
C SER A 147 -1.96 12.27 5.27
N ASP A 148 -1.76 13.60 5.20
CA ASP A 148 -0.44 14.20 4.97
C ASP A 148 0.49 14.18 6.20
N SER A 149 0.07 13.55 7.30
CA SER A 149 0.90 13.32 8.47
C SER A 149 1.45 11.91 8.50
N CYS A 150 2.76 11.76 8.72
CA CYS A 150 3.37 10.44 8.86
C CYS A 150 2.81 9.65 10.05
N SER A 151 2.38 10.30 11.14
CA SER A 151 1.92 9.59 12.34
C SER A 151 0.45 9.18 12.32
N VAL A 152 -0.32 9.65 11.33
CA VAL A 152 -1.77 9.37 11.26
C VAL A 152 -2.02 8.06 10.54
N LEU A 153 -2.94 7.25 11.04
CA LEU A 153 -3.41 6.05 10.35
C LEU A 153 -4.41 6.45 9.25
N ASP A 154 -4.31 5.84 8.07
CA ASP A 154 -5.24 6.02 6.96
C ASP A 154 -5.42 4.72 6.17
N GLN A 155 -6.37 4.72 5.22
CA GLN A 155 -6.71 3.54 4.42
C GLN A 155 -5.52 2.97 3.63
N ALA A 156 -4.65 3.82 3.08
CA ALA A 156 -3.47 3.37 2.35
C ALA A 156 -2.41 2.75 3.27
N THR A 157 -2.21 3.32 4.45
CA THR A 157 -1.28 2.80 5.46
C THR A 157 -1.79 1.46 6.02
N SER A 158 -3.10 1.35 6.25
CA SER A 158 -3.77 0.08 6.58
C SER A 158 -3.54 -0.95 5.47
N SER A 159 -3.76 -0.58 4.21
CA SER A 159 -3.60 -1.52 3.09
C SER A 159 -2.16 -2.02 2.93
N LEU A 160 -1.17 -1.15 3.16
CA LEU A 160 0.24 -1.53 3.15
C LEU A 160 0.58 -2.48 4.32
N HIS A 161 0.06 -2.19 5.52
CA HIS A 161 0.19 -3.06 6.70
C HIS A 161 -0.34 -4.48 6.40
N GLU A 162 -1.57 -4.60 5.93
CA GLU A 162 -2.14 -5.92 5.63
C GLU A 162 -1.39 -6.65 4.52
N MET A 163 -0.94 -5.91 3.49
CA MET A 163 -0.10 -6.51 2.45
C MET A 163 1.21 -7.04 3.00
N ALA A 164 1.81 -6.41 4.01
CA ALA A 164 3.02 -6.94 4.65
C ALA A 164 2.78 -8.33 5.26
N HIS A 165 1.63 -8.56 5.91
CA HIS A 165 1.25 -9.89 6.39
C HIS A 165 1.23 -10.93 5.26
N THR A 166 0.67 -10.57 4.10
CA THR A 166 0.65 -11.49 2.94
C THR A 166 2.05 -11.81 2.39
N LYS A 167 3.06 -11.01 2.74
CA LYS A 167 4.47 -11.19 2.36
C LYS A 167 5.34 -11.76 3.49
N GLY A 168 4.72 -12.32 4.52
CA GLY A 168 5.39 -13.11 5.56
C GLY A 168 5.87 -12.30 6.77
N ILE A 169 5.32 -11.11 7.00
CA ILE A 169 5.63 -10.27 8.16
C ILE A 169 4.53 -10.49 9.20
N PHE A 170 4.80 -11.24 10.28
CA PHE A 170 3.73 -11.77 11.16
C PHE A 170 3.79 -11.35 12.63
N GLY A 171 4.71 -10.48 13.06
CA GLY A 171 4.67 -9.99 14.44
C GLY A 171 5.96 -9.36 14.95
N PRO A 172 6.02 -8.85 16.19
CA PRO A 172 4.90 -8.70 17.10
C PRO A 172 3.86 -7.73 16.54
N GLU A 173 2.61 -7.99 16.89
CA GLU A 173 1.53 -7.03 16.69
C GLU A 173 1.73 -5.86 17.65
N THR A 174 2.22 -4.75 17.11
CA THR A 174 2.50 -3.51 17.84
C THR A 174 1.99 -2.37 16.98
N TYR A 175 1.03 -1.64 17.53
CA TYR A 175 0.26 -0.66 16.77
C TYR A 175 0.47 0.77 17.24
N GLY A 176 0.43 1.70 16.29
CA GLY A 176 0.61 3.12 16.53
C GLY A 176 2.05 3.59 16.34
N TYR A 177 2.15 4.82 15.83
CA TYR A 177 3.41 5.44 15.43
C TYR A 177 4.46 5.46 16.55
N ASP A 178 4.09 5.82 17.78
CA ASP A 178 5.03 5.89 18.89
C ASP A 178 5.47 4.49 19.36
N ALA A 179 4.55 3.52 19.34
CA ALA A 179 4.84 2.16 19.80
C ALA A 179 5.85 1.45 18.89
N VAL A 180 5.74 1.61 17.56
CA VAL A 180 6.70 1.01 16.62
C VAL A 180 8.11 1.61 16.75
N HIS A 181 8.22 2.85 17.21
CA HIS A 181 9.52 3.46 17.53
C HIS A 181 10.16 2.87 18.79
N GLY A 182 9.41 2.17 19.65
CA GLY A 182 9.92 1.50 20.84
C GLY A 182 10.39 0.05 20.63
N LEU A 183 10.17 -0.54 19.46
CA LEU A 183 10.52 -1.94 19.17
C LEU A 183 12.03 -2.18 19.14
N SER A 184 12.45 -3.43 19.39
CA SER A 184 13.81 -3.88 19.06
C SER A 184 13.97 -4.07 17.56
N SER A 185 15.20 -4.20 17.05
CA SER A 185 15.42 -4.43 15.61
C SER A 185 14.79 -5.73 15.11
N SER A 186 14.95 -6.83 15.85
CA SER A 186 14.34 -8.12 15.49
C SER A 186 12.81 -8.05 15.45
N ALA A 187 12.20 -7.29 16.36
CA ALA A 187 10.75 -7.10 16.38
C ALA A 187 10.29 -6.17 15.24
N ALA A 188 10.98 -5.05 15.02
CA ALA A 188 10.60 -4.09 13.99
C ALA A 188 10.68 -4.67 12.56
N LEU A 189 11.66 -5.56 12.30
CA LEU A 189 11.81 -6.24 11.01
C LEU A 189 10.68 -7.23 10.70
N GLU A 190 9.96 -7.68 11.72
CA GLU A 190 8.86 -8.64 11.62
C GLU A 190 7.47 -7.97 11.87
N ASN A 191 7.45 -6.68 12.22
CA ASN A 191 6.23 -5.92 12.51
C ASN A 191 5.72 -5.17 11.27
N ALA A 192 4.52 -5.51 10.79
CA ALA A 192 3.91 -4.93 9.58
C ALA A 192 3.74 -3.40 9.64
N GLU A 193 3.46 -2.86 10.83
CA GLU A 193 3.24 -1.42 11.01
C GLU A 193 4.50 -0.59 10.83
N SER A 194 5.67 -1.14 11.16
CA SER A 194 6.97 -0.53 10.90
C SER A 194 7.17 -0.31 9.40
N TYR A 195 6.77 -1.26 8.54
CA TYR A 195 6.84 -1.12 7.08
C TYR A 195 5.88 -0.05 6.57
N ALA A 196 4.66 -0.02 7.10
CA ALA A 196 3.63 0.93 6.69
C ALA A 196 4.03 2.37 7.01
N PHE A 197 4.43 2.66 8.26
CA PHE A 197 4.82 4.00 8.65
C PHE A 197 6.16 4.46 8.05
N PHE A 198 7.15 3.56 7.90
CA PHE A 198 8.40 3.89 7.19
C PHE A 198 8.11 4.38 5.77
N SER A 199 7.30 3.63 5.03
CA SER A 199 6.91 3.94 3.65
C SER A 199 6.08 5.22 3.58
N LYS A 200 5.19 5.43 4.54
CA LYS A 200 4.41 6.65 4.70
C LYS A 200 5.30 7.88 4.90
N CYS A 201 6.20 7.84 5.88
CA CYS A 201 7.12 8.93 6.20
C CYS A 201 7.95 9.38 5.00
N LYS A 202 8.38 8.44 4.14
CA LYS A 202 9.11 8.81 2.92
C LYS A 202 8.29 9.67 1.96
N VAL A 203 7.02 9.34 1.74
CA VAL A 203 6.17 10.09 0.81
C VAL A 203 5.93 11.52 1.31
N PHE A 204 5.85 11.74 2.62
CA PHE A 204 5.49 13.05 3.16
C PHE A 204 6.65 13.96 3.52
N GLN A 205 7.77 13.42 3.99
CA GLN A 205 8.95 14.26 4.25
C GLN A 205 9.65 14.71 2.96
N GLY A 206 9.28 14.15 1.80
CA GLY A 206 9.68 14.65 0.48
C GLY A 206 9.07 15.99 0.07
N PHE A 207 8.17 16.58 0.87
CA PHE A 207 7.63 17.93 0.66
C PHE A 207 8.36 19.02 1.45
N HIS A 208 9.46 18.67 2.13
CA HIS A 208 10.32 19.62 2.86
C HIS A 208 11.75 19.70 2.30
N GLU A 209 11.99 19.23 1.08
CA GLU A 209 13.22 19.48 0.30
C GLU A 209 12.97 20.46 -0.84
#